data_AF-A0A3D9I1Y3-F1
#
_entry.id   AF-A0A3D9I1Y3-F1
#
_cell.length_a   1.000
_cell.length_b   1.000
_cell.length_c   1.000
_cell.angle_alpha   90.00
_cell.angle_beta   90.00
_cell.angle_gamma   90.00
#
_symmetry.space_group_name_H-M   'P 1'
#
loop_
_entity.id
_entity.type
_entity.pdbx_description
1 polymer ?
#
loop_
_entity_poly.entity_id
_entity_poly.type
_entity_poly.pdbx_seq_one_letter_code
_entity_poly.pdbx_strand_id
1 'polypeptide(L)'
;MKKVLSLVMAVALLLGIASQASASGGVNFFNPYPNSTNATVPNYIGFTKAAGTYQYQLFIQETNAGNRTYNSGKLYAPSGGYEIRHTLSSMTKNMLPGGTYLIRAECFNISGTLIGSDSTTVTFL
;
A
#
# COMPACT_ATOMS: atom_id res chain seq x y z
N MET A 1 29.18 -26.64 -4.44
CA MET A 1 28.85 -25.30 -5.00
C MET A 1 27.35 -24.99 -5.04
N LYS A 2 26.44 -25.97 -5.16
CA LYS A 2 24.97 -25.73 -5.24
C LYS A 2 24.33 -25.13 -3.98
N LYS A 3 24.88 -25.35 -2.78
CA LYS A 3 24.31 -24.89 -1.52
C LYS A 3 24.48 -23.38 -1.26
N VAL A 4 25.52 -22.77 -1.82
CA VAL A 4 25.81 -21.33 -1.63
C VAL A 4 24.86 -20.48 -2.49
N LEU A 5 24.50 -20.96 -3.69
CA LEU A 5 23.58 -20.25 -4.59
C LEU A 5 22.15 -20.17 -4.01
N SER A 6 21.69 -21.24 -3.34
CA SER A 6 20.41 -21.28 -2.63
C SER A 6 20.39 -20.36 -1.40
N LEU A 7 21.50 -20.28 -0.67
CA LEU A 7 21.60 -19.38 0.48
C LEU A 7 21.63 -17.92 0.06
N VAL A 8 22.35 -17.58 -1.02
CA VAL A 8 22.37 -16.21 -1.57
C VAL A 8 20.99 -15.81 -2.13
N MET A 9 20.25 -16.73 -2.77
CA MET A 9 18.87 -16.46 -3.18
C MET A 9 17.91 -16.31 -2.00
N ALA A 10 18.03 -17.14 -0.95
CA ALA A 10 17.18 -17.03 0.24
C ALA A 10 17.47 -15.74 1.01
N VAL A 11 18.73 -15.32 1.06
CA VAL A 11 19.17 -14.05 1.64
C VAL A 11 18.71 -12.86 0.78
N ALA A 12 18.75 -12.95 -0.55
CA ALA A 12 18.17 -11.92 -1.43
C ALA A 12 16.64 -11.81 -1.31
N LEU A 13 15.93 -12.93 -1.12
CA LEU A 13 14.49 -12.94 -0.83
C LEU A 13 14.19 -12.31 0.55
N LEU A 14 15.07 -12.50 1.52
CA LEU A 14 14.93 -12.00 2.90
C LEU A 14 15.40 -10.54 3.05
N LEU A 15 16.29 -10.04 2.17
CA LEU A 15 16.66 -8.61 2.10
C LEU A 15 15.72 -7.79 1.19
N GLY A 16 14.86 -8.45 0.41
CA GLY A 16 13.77 -7.81 -0.33
C GLY A 16 12.62 -7.30 0.56
N ILE A 17 12.68 -7.54 1.88
CA ILE A 17 11.80 -6.91 2.85
C ILE A 17 12.25 -5.44 2.97
N ALA A 18 11.90 -4.63 1.97
CA ALA A 18 12.14 -3.20 2.09
C ALA A 18 11.43 -2.73 3.36
N SER A 19 12.15 -1.95 4.16
CA SER A 19 11.67 -1.29 5.36
C SER A 19 10.36 -0.58 5.05
N GLN A 20 9.30 -0.86 5.81
CA GLN A 20 8.09 -0.02 5.79
C GLN A 20 8.52 1.43 6.00
N ALA A 21 8.10 2.33 5.11
CA ALA A 21 8.39 3.74 5.24
C ALA A 21 7.48 4.32 6.33
N SER A 22 7.90 4.17 7.58
CA SER A 22 7.36 4.80 8.79
C SER A 22 5.82 4.89 8.83
N ALA A 23 5.18 3.81 9.25
CA ALA A 23 3.81 3.86 9.75
C ALA A 23 3.70 4.94 10.85
N SER A 24 2.83 5.92 10.64
CA SER A 24 2.53 6.98 11.61
C SER A 24 1.07 6.90 12.03
N GLY A 25 0.81 7.06 13.33
CA GLY A 25 -0.57 7.08 13.86
C GLY A 25 -1.32 5.75 13.79
N GLY A 26 -0.63 4.61 13.64
CA GLY A 26 -1.24 3.28 13.64
C GLY A 26 -1.85 2.85 12.29
N VAL A 27 -1.48 3.53 11.19
CA VAL A 27 -1.81 3.12 9.83
C VAL A 27 -0.71 2.19 9.32
N ASN A 28 -1.07 1.00 8.86
CA ASN A 28 -0.14 0.00 8.32
C ASN A 28 -0.81 -0.74 7.16
N PHE A 29 -0.12 -0.86 6.03
CA PHE A 29 -0.61 -1.69 4.91
C PHE A 29 -0.55 -3.19 5.23
N PHE A 30 -1.56 -3.94 4.80
CA PHE A 30 -1.59 -5.40 4.87
C PHE A 30 -1.99 -6.07 3.54
N ASN A 31 -2.55 -5.31 2.59
CA ASN A 31 -2.90 -5.83 1.27
C ASN A 31 -2.75 -4.74 0.18
N PRO A 32 -1.98 -4.95 -0.89
CA PRO A 32 -1.02 -6.04 -1.06
C PRO A 32 0.03 -5.99 0.06
N TYR A 33 0.78 -7.08 0.24
CA TYR A 33 1.80 -7.11 1.28
C TYR A 33 2.82 -5.97 1.04
N PRO A 34 3.18 -5.19 2.07
CA PRO A 34 4.07 -4.06 1.90
C PRO A 34 5.41 -4.46 1.28
N ASN A 35 5.94 -3.64 0.39
CA ASN A 35 7.24 -3.81 -0.25
C ASN A 35 7.37 -5.11 -1.06
N SER A 36 6.24 -5.66 -1.49
CA SER A 36 6.23 -6.87 -2.32
C SER A 36 6.66 -6.60 -3.75
N THR A 37 7.46 -7.53 -4.27
CA THR A 37 7.79 -7.64 -5.68
C THR A 37 6.95 -8.75 -6.31
N ASN A 38 6.51 -8.57 -7.57
CA ASN A 38 5.68 -9.54 -8.28
C ASN A 38 4.33 -9.83 -7.59
N ALA A 39 3.69 -8.80 -7.04
CA ALA A 39 2.37 -8.92 -6.43
C ALA A 39 1.28 -9.08 -7.50
N THR A 40 0.30 -9.97 -7.28
CA THR A 40 -0.92 -9.97 -8.08
C THR A 40 -1.74 -8.72 -7.77
N VAL A 41 -2.34 -8.11 -8.79
CA VAL A 41 -3.24 -6.96 -8.60
C VAL A 41 -4.46 -7.37 -7.75
N PRO A 42 -4.64 -6.81 -6.54
CA PRO A 42 -5.73 -7.21 -5.67
C PRO A 42 -7.05 -6.53 -6.08
N ASN A 43 -8.17 -7.03 -5.54
CA ASN A 43 -9.47 -6.35 -5.70
C ASN A 43 -9.62 -5.12 -4.79
N TYR A 44 -8.78 -4.97 -3.78
CA TYR A 44 -8.79 -3.83 -2.85
C TYR A 44 -7.39 -3.55 -2.33
N ILE A 45 -7.15 -2.33 -1.84
CA ILE A 45 -5.98 -1.98 -1.02
C ILE A 45 -6.43 -1.93 0.45
N GLY A 46 -5.70 -2.63 1.31
CA GLY A 46 -6.00 -2.83 2.72
C GLY A 46 -4.95 -2.21 3.63
N PHE A 47 -5.40 -1.41 4.60
CA PHE A 47 -4.56 -0.82 5.63
C PHE A 47 -5.32 -0.64 6.95
N THR A 48 -4.61 -0.63 8.09
CA THR A 48 -5.20 -0.35 9.39
C THR A 48 -5.60 1.12 9.52
N LYS A 49 -6.69 1.41 10.22
CA LYS A 49 -7.15 2.78 10.47
C LYS A 49 -6.55 3.31 11.77
N ALA A 50 -6.16 4.58 11.78
CA ALA A 50 -5.80 5.28 13.01
C ALA A 50 -7.02 5.41 13.95
N ALA A 51 -6.78 5.44 15.26
CA ALA A 51 -7.85 5.74 16.22
C ALA A 51 -8.42 7.16 15.97
N GLY A 52 -9.74 7.31 15.95
CA GLY A 52 -10.40 8.58 15.64
C GLY A 52 -10.49 8.93 14.14
N THR A 53 -10.15 7.99 13.25
CA THR A 53 -10.34 8.19 11.79
C THR A 53 -11.82 8.37 11.45
N TYR A 54 -12.12 9.46 10.77
CA TYR A 54 -13.42 9.79 10.20
C TYR A 54 -13.41 9.70 8.67
N GLN A 55 -12.32 10.12 8.04
CA GLN A 55 -12.11 10.02 6.59
C GLN A 55 -10.74 9.41 6.27
N TYR A 56 -10.60 8.87 5.08
CA TYR A 56 -9.32 8.39 4.56
C TYR A 56 -9.12 8.81 3.10
N GLN A 57 -7.88 8.74 2.65
CA GLN A 57 -7.51 8.96 1.25
C GLN A 57 -6.41 7.98 0.85
N LEU A 58 -6.50 7.46 -0.37
CA LEU A 58 -5.53 6.55 -0.96
C LEU A 58 -4.93 7.17 -2.22
N PHE A 59 -3.60 7.14 -2.31
CA PHE A 59 -2.83 7.52 -3.47
C PHE A 59 -2.04 6.32 -3.97
N ILE A 60 -2.00 6.15 -5.29
CA ILE A 60 -1.16 5.16 -5.97
C ILE A 60 -0.44 5.89 -7.09
N GLN A 61 0.89 5.87 -7.08
CA GLN A 61 1.70 6.59 -8.06
C GLN A 61 2.84 5.70 -8.56
N GLU A 62 2.96 5.58 -9.88
CA GLU A 62 4.06 4.84 -10.50
C GLU A 62 5.42 5.50 -10.22
N THR A 63 6.42 4.71 -9.81
CA THR A 63 7.75 5.23 -9.42
C THR A 63 8.68 5.47 -10.60
N ASN A 64 8.64 4.63 -11.64
CA ASN A 64 9.60 4.67 -12.75
C ASN A 64 9.27 5.70 -13.86
N ALA A 65 8.08 6.31 -13.84
CA ALA A 65 7.69 7.32 -14.83
C ALA A 65 6.63 8.33 -14.35
N GLY A 66 5.93 8.08 -13.23
CA GLY A 66 4.90 8.99 -12.70
C GLY A 66 3.64 9.14 -13.56
N ASN A 67 3.55 8.49 -14.71
CA ASN A 67 2.46 8.68 -15.68
C ASN A 67 1.15 7.99 -15.26
N ARG A 68 1.23 6.97 -14.42
CA ARG A 68 0.09 6.22 -13.91
C ARG A 68 -0.17 6.60 -12.45
N THR A 69 -1.26 7.31 -12.22
CA THR A 69 -1.66 7.77 -10.89
C THR A 69 -3.12 7.51 -10.59
N TYR A 70 -3.42 7.19 -9.34
CA TYR A 70 -4.76 7.12 -8.80
C TYR A 70 -4.82 7.90 -7.49
N ASN A 71 -5.92 8.63 -7.29
CA ASN A 71 -6.24 9.32 -6.06
C ASN A 71 -7.73 9.08 -5.77
N SER A 72 -8.05 8.48 -4.62
CA SER A 72 -9.45 8.21 -4.25
C SER A 72 -10.25 9.46 -3.89
N GLY A 73 -9.57 10.58 -3.62
CA GLY A 73 -10.14 11.67 -2.83
C GLY A 73 -10.40 11.26 -1.38
N LYS A 74 -10.89 12.20 -0.55
CA LYS A 74 -11.30 11.89 0.82
C LYS A 74 -12.63 11.13 0.82
N LEU A 75 -12.63 9.95 1.43
CA LEU A 75 -13.79 9.08 1.59
C LEU A 75 -14.07 8.86 3.07
N TYR A 76 -15.33 8.64 3.43
CA TYR A 76 -15.67 8.29 4.82
C TYR A 76 -15.09 6.93 5.17
N ALA A 77 -14.44 6.85 6.33
CA ALA A 77 -13.96 5.59 6.87
C ALA A 77 -15.15 4.76 7.38
N PRO A 78 -15.09 3.41 7.27
CA PRO A 78 -16.07 2.54 7.89
C PRO A 78 -16.19 2.82 9.40
N SER A 79 -17.41 2.86 9.92
CA SER A 79 -17.69 3.14 11.33
C SER A 79 -17.27 2.01 12.27
N GLY A 80 -17.12 0.78 11.75
CA GLY A 80 -16.69 -0.41 12.49
C GLY A 80 -15.33 -0.96 12.05
N GLY A 81 -14.75 -1.82 12.90
CA GLY A 81 -13.47 -2.50 12.64
C GLY A 81 -12.25 -1.63 12.93
N TYR A 82 -11.06 -2.13 12.56
CA TYR A 82 -9.76 -1.44 12.65
C TYR A 82 -9.06 -1.36 11.29
N GLU A 83 -9.75 -1.75 10.21
CA GLU A 83 -9.20 -1.85 8.86
C GLU A 83 -10.04 -1.02 7.88
N ILE A 84 -9.38 -0.53 6.84
CA ILE A 84 -10.01 0.02 5.64
C ILE A 84 -9.66 -0.90 4.47
N ARG A 85 -10.69 -1.29 3.71
CA ARG A 85 -10.56 -2.08 2.47
C ARG A 85 -11.08 -1.24 1.32
N HIS A 86 -10.17 -0.53 0.67
CA HIS A 86 -10.50 0.35 -0.45
C HIS A 86 -10.60 -0.47 -1.75
N THR A 87 -11.81 -0.74 -2.21
CA THR A 87 -12.07 -1.51 -3.44
C THR A 87 -11.52 -0.77 -4.66
N LEU A 88 -10.76 -1.49 -5.49
CA LEU A 88 -10.21 -0.95 -6.73
C LEU A 88 -11.22 -1.09 -7.87
N SER A 89 -11.42 0.01 -8.61
CA SER A 89 -12.21 0.01 -9.84
C SER A 89 -11.53 -0.83 -10.93
N SER A 90 -12.28 -1.26 -11.95
CA SER A 90 -11.70 -1.96 -13.11
C SER A 90 -10.64 -1.11 -13.83
N MET A 91 -10.83 0.21 -13.91
CA MET A 91 -9.84 1.12 -14.50
C MET A 91 -8.55 1.13 -13.68
N THR A 92 -8.64 1.27 -12.36
CA THR A 92 -7.46 1.24 -11.49
C THR A 92 -6.76 -0.12 -11.57
N LYS A 93 -7.50 -1.23 -11.57
CA LYS A 93 -6.91 -2.57 -11.70
C LYS A 93 -6.19 -2.77 -13.03
N ASN A 94 -6.70 -2.22 -14.14
CA ASN A 94 -6.05 -2.32 -15.44
C ASN A 94 -4.81 -1.42 -15.56
N MET A 95 -4.69 -0.40 -14.70
CA MET A 95 -3.53 0.48 -14.66
C MET A 95 -2.31 -0.19 -14.02
N LEU A 96 -2.50 -1.03 -13.00
CA LEU A 96 -1.44 -1.54 -12.13
C LEU A 96 -0.46 -2.58 -12.75
N PRO A 97 -0.85 -3.51 -13.64
CA PRO A 97 0.03 -4.56 -14.12
C PRO A 97 1.36 -4.07 -14.68
N GLY A 98 2.42 -4.84 -14.44
CA GLY A 98 3.80 -4.58 -14.88
C GLY A 98 4.44 -3.29 -14.34
N GLY A 99 3.82 -2.60 -13.39
CA GLY A 99 4.32 -1.34 -12.82
C GLY A 99 4.83 -1.46 -11.38
N THR A 100 5.74 -0.57 -11.01
CA THR A 100 6.15 -0.34 -9.61
C THR A 100 5.50 0.94 -9.10
N TYR A 101 4.85 0.88 -7.94
CA TYR A 101 4.04 1.96 -7.41
C TYR A 101 4.38 2.28 -5.97
N LEU A 102 4.44 3.56 -5.66
CA LEU A 102 4.30 4.08 -4.30
C LEU A 102 2.81 4.16 -3.98
N ILE A 103 2.39 3.46 -2.95
CA ILE A 103 1.02 3.47 -2.42
C ILE A 103 1.05 4.17 -1.08
N ARG A 104 0.23 5.20 -0.91
CA ARG A 104 0.13 5.99 0.33
C ARG A 104 -1.31 6.01 0.82
N ALA A 105 -1.49 5.73 2.10
CA ALA A 105 -2.78 5.81 2.79
C ALA A 105 -2.70 6.88 3.86
N GLU A 106 -3.74 7.71 3.93
CA GLU A 106 -3.85 8.82 4.88
C GLU A 106 -5.19 8.72 5.61
N CYS A 107 -5.18 8.93 6.91
CA CYS A 107 -6.35 8.91 7.79
C CYS A 107 -6.53 10.30 8.42
N PHE A 108 -7.77 10.80 8.38
CA PHE A 108 -8.15 12.13 8.86
C PHE A 108 -9.21 12.03 9.96
N ASN A 109 -9.14 12.92 10.95
CA ASN A 109 -10.20 13.08 11.95
C ASN A 109 -11.42 13.84 11.39
N ILE A 110 -12.46 14.03 12.21
CA ILE A 110 -13.71 14.70 11.81
C ILE A 110 -13.51 16.16 11.38
N SER A 111 -12.48 16.83 11.90
CA SER A 111 -12.09 18.19 11.52
C SER A 111 -11.25 18.22 10.23
N GLY A 112 -10.99 17.07 9.60
CA GLY A 112 -10.20 16.95 8.37
C GLY A 112 -8.69 17.01 8.57
N THR A 113 -8.20 16.96 9.82
CA THR A 113 -6.77 16.95 10.16
C THR A 113 -6.19 15.56 9.96
N LEU A 114 -4.99 15.45 9.36
CA LEU A 114 -4.26 14.19 9.20
C LEU A 114 -3.82 13.68 10.58
N ILE A 115 -4.18 12.44 10.90
CA ILE A 115 -3.89 11.80 12.20
C ILE A 115 -3.08 10.51 12.07
N GLY A 116 -2.90 9.99 10.86
CA GLY A 116 -2.08 8.83 10.59
C GLY A 116 -1.88 8.62 9.10
N SER A 117 -0.76 8.01 8.74
CA SER A 117 -0.43 7.70 7.36
C SER A 117 0.60 6.59 7.28
N ASP A 118 0.63 5.89 6.15
CA ASP A 118 1.69 4.95 5.81
C ASP A 118 1.97 5.00 4.31
N SER A 119 3.13 4.52 3.89
CA SER A 119 3.51 4.40 2.49
C SER A 119 4.30 3.12 2.23
N THR A 120 3.96 2.44 1.14
CA THR A 120 4.65 1.21 0.70
C THR A 120 4.94 1.26 -0.78
N THR A 121 6.04 0.65 -1.20
CA THR A 121 6.30 0.41 -2.63
C THR A 121 5.81 -0.99 -3.00
N VAL A 122 5.20 -1.18 -4.17
CA VAL A 122 4.75 -2.50 -4.63
C VAL A 122 5.02 -2.62 -6.12
N THR A 123 5.59 -3.75 -6.54
CA THR A 123 5.72 -4.09 -7.97
C THR A 123 4.67 -5.14 -8.33
N PHE A 124 3.76 -4.81 -9.23
CA PHE A 124 2.71 -5.72 -9.68
C PHE A 124 3.16 -6.54 -10.91
N LEU A 125 2.71 -7.79 -10.97
CA LEU A 125 2.77 -8.64 -12.16
C LEU A 125 1.82 -8.12 -13.24
#